data_AF-A0A8E2AWG7-F1
#
_entry.id   AF-A0A8E2AWG7-F1
#
_cell.length_a   1.000
_cell.length_b   1.000
_cell.length_c   1.000
_cell.angle_alpha   90.00
_cell.angle_beta   90.00
_cell.angle_gamma   90.00
#
_symmetry.space_group_name_H-M   'P 1'
#
loop_
_entity.id
_entity.type
_entity.pdbx_description
1 polymer ?
#
loop_
_entity_poly.entity_id
_entity_poly.type
_entity_poly.pdbx_seq_one_letter_code
_entity_poly.pdbx_strand_id
1 'polypeptide(L)' 'LYMALVDPHLTYGCDIALDVDPTLLAQLEVVQHYHLRRVLGLSARSVTFVLFIETGLQPLRYRGVLWL' A
#
# COMPACT_ATOMS: atom_id res chain seq x y z
N LEU A 1 -2.69 8.42 -11.27
CA LEU A 1 -1.34 7.87 -11.57
C LEU A 1 -0.97 6.71 -10.64
N TYR A 2 -1.09 6.84 -9.31
CA TYR A 2 -0.80 5.74 -8.36
C TYR A 2 -1.54 4.43 -8.68
N MET A 3 -2.88 4.48 -8.79
CA MET A 3 -3.71 3.29 -9.08
C MET A 3 -3.41 2.63 -10.43
N ALA A 4 -2.89 3.37 -11.40
CA ALA A 4 -2.64 2.84 -12.74
C ALA A 4 -1.20 2.34 -12.94
N LEU A 5 -0.24 2.83 -12.14
CA LEU A 5 1.18 2.59 -12.37
C LEU A 5 1.90 1.92 -11.20
N VAL A 6 1.51 2.20 -9.96
CA VAL A 6 2.20 1.68 -8.77
C VAL A 6 1.39 0.57 -8.12
N ASP A 7 0.08 0.75 -8.05
CA ASP A 7 -0.86 -0.20 -7.47
C ASP A 7 -0.84 -1.59 -8.14
N PRO A 8 -0.76 -1.73 -9.48
CA PRO A 8 -0.71 -3.04 -10.12
C PRO A 8 0.56 -3.82 -9.75
N HIS A 9 1.70 -3.14 -9.61
CA HIS A 9 2.97 -3.76 -9.23
C HIS A 9 2.98 -4.19 -7.76
N LEU A 10 2.42 -3.36 -6.87
CA LEU A 10 2.28 -3.68 -5.45
C LEU A 10 1.29 -4.82 -5.23
N THR A 11 0.16 -4.81 -5.95
CA THR A 11 -0.86 -5.85 -5.88
C THR A 11 -0.32 -7.17 -6.44
N TYR A 12 0.30 -7.16 -7.62
CA TYR A 12 0.91 -8.36 -8.21
C TYR A 12 2.02 -8.95 -7.32
N GLY A 13 2.89 -8.11 -6.76
CA GLY A 13 3.93 -8.55 -5.83
C GLY A 13 3.38 -9.14 -4.52
N CYS A 14 2.19 -8.73 -4.10
CA CYS A 14 1.51 -9.25 -2.92
C CYS A 14 0.67 -10.51 -3.21
N ASP A 15 0.15 -10.67 -4.44
CA ASP A 15 -0.73 -11.77 -4.85
C ASP A 15 0.03 -13.06 -5.19
N ILE A 16 1.19 -12.95 -5.86
CA ILE A 16 2.05 -14.11 -6.20
C ILE A 16 2.64 -14.77 -4.96
N ALA A 17 2.86 -13.98 -3.91
CA ALA A 17 3.41 -14.43 -2.65
C ALA A 17 2.27 -14.55 -1.63
N LEU A 18 1.42 -15.56 -1.79
CA LEU A 18 0.38 -15.94 -0.80
C LEU A 18 0.92 -16.16 0.63
N ASP A 19 2.25 -16.20 0.79
CA ASP A 19 2.99 -16.27 2.05
C ASP A 19 4.09 -15.18 2.07
N VAL A 20 3.72 -13.89 1.90
CA VAL A 20 4.70 -12.80 1.99
C VAL A 20 5.31 -12.80 3.40
N ASP A 21 6.60 -13.08 3.49
CA ASP A 21 7.37 -12.85 4.71
C ASP A 21 7.09 -11.43 5.25
N PRO A 22 6.76 -11.26 6.54
CA PRO A 22 6.31 -9.97 7.08
C PRO A 22 7.33 -8.85 6.86
N THR A 23 8.62 -9.16 6.70
CA THR A 23 9.65 -8.17 6.39
C THR A 23 9.56 -7.65 4.95
N LEU A 24 9.23 -8.52 3.99
CA LEU A 24 9.01 -8.13 2.59
C LEU A 24 7.73 -7.30 2.46
N LEU A 25 6.67 -7.70 3.16
CA LEU A 25 5.41 -6.95 3.19
C LEU A 25 5.62 -5.54 3.77
N ALA A 26 6.41 -5.41 4.84
CA ALA A 26 6.75 -4.12 5.42
C ALA A 26 7.48 -3.20 4.41
N GLN A 27 8.36 -3.74 3.57
CA GLN A 27 9.04 -2.95 2.53
C GLN A 27 8.03 -2.42 1.48
N LEU A 28 7.07 -3.24 1.06
CA LEU A 28 6.02 -2.83 0.13
C LEU A 28 5.09 -1.77 0.74
N GLU A 29 4.74 -1.91 2.02
CA GLU A 29 3.95 -0.90 2.75
C GLU A 29 4.69 0.44 2.85
N VAL A 30 6.01 0.44 3.04
CA VAL A 30 6.81 1.68 3.03
C VAL A 30 6.70 2.39 1.68
N VAL A 31 6.77 1.66 0.57
CA VAL A 31 6.62 2.23 -0.78
C VAL A 31 5.22 2.79 -0.99
N GLN A 32 4.18 2.06 -0.57
CA GLN A 32 2.80 2.53 -0.60
C GLN A 32 2.64 3.84 0.19
N HIS A 33 3.04 3.87 1.47
CA HIS A 33 2.89 5.06 2.30
C HIS A 33 3.70 6.25 1.76
N TYR A 34 4.90 5.99 1.24
CA TYR A 34 5.73 7.02 0.64
C TYR A 34 5.01 7.70 -0.53
N HIS A 35 4.42 6.91 -1.41
CA HIS A 35 3.71 7.45 -2.56
C HIS A 35 2.44 8.21 -2.13
N LEU A 36 1.66 7.66 -1.20
CA LEU A 36 0.44 8.32 -0.71
C LEU A 36 0.76 9.65 -0.01
N ARG A 37 1.81 9.68 0.81
CA ARG A 37 2.27 10.93 1.45
C ARG A 37 2.71 11.96 0.43
N ARG A 38 3.46 11.54 -0.59
CA ARG A 38 3.92 12.45 -1.66
C ARG A 38 2.74 13.02 -2.45
N VAL A 39 1.74 12.19 -2.79
CA VAL A 39 0.55 12.63 -3.53
C VAL A 39 -0.32 13.58 -2.70
N LEU A 40 -0.45 13.33 -1.41
CA LEU A 40 -1.23 14.16 -0.48
C LEU A 40 -0.45 15.35 0.09
N GLY A 41 0.83 15.53 -0.25
CA GLY A 41 1.68 16.59 0.31
C GLY A 41 1.94 16.46 1.81
N LEU A 42 1.85 15.24 2.36
CA LEU A 42 1.95 14.96 3.79
C LEU A 42 3.39 14.67 4.24
N SER A 43 3.68 15.02 5.50
CA SER A 43 4.97 14.74 6.13
C SER A 43 5.19 13.24 6.33
N ALA A 44 6.46 12.83 6.40
CA ALA A 44 6.85 11.47 6.78
C ALA A 44 6.38 11.06 8.19
N ARG A 45 5.95 12.02 9.02
CA ARG A 45 5.37 11.78 10.35
C ARG A 45 3.85 11.76 10.39
N SER A 46 3.19 11.98 9.25
CA SER A 46 1.73 12.00 9.19
C SER A 46 1.15 10.62 9.48
N VAL A 47 0.02 10.62 10.17
CA VAL A 47 -0.73 9.42 10.57
C VAL A 47 -1.11 8.62 9.33
N THR A 48 -0.70 7.35 9.31
CA THR A 48 -0.90 6.46 8.17
C THR A 48 -2.38 6.18 7.89
N PHE A 49 -3.22 6.17 8.93
CA PHE A 49 -4.67 5.96 8.80
C PHE A 49 -5.35 7.00 7.90
N VAL A 50 -4.93 8.27 8.00
CA VAL A 50 -5.47 9.36 7.17
C VAL A 50 -5.15 9.14 5.69
N LEU A 51 -4.01 8.52 5.36
CA LEU A 51 -3.65 8.21 3.98
C LEU A 51 -4.70 7.35 3.29
N PHE A 52 -5.23 6.35 4.00
CA PHE A 52 -6.17 5.38 3.45
C PHE A 52 -7.60 5.90 3.38
N ILE A 53 -8.04 6.67 4.38
CA ILE A 53 -9.36 7.31 4.36
C ILE A 53 -9.46 8.31 3.21
N GLU A 54 -8.48 9.19 3.08
CA GLU A 54 -8.53 10.26 2.07
C GLU A 54 -8.39 9.73 0.64
N THR A 55 -7.70 8.61 0.45
CA THR A 55 -7.47 8.03 -0.88
C THR A 55 -8.46 6.93 -1.25
N GLY A 56 -9.26 6.44 -0.29
CA GLY A 56 -10.12 5.26 -0.45
C GLY A 56 -9.35 3.97 -0.73
N LEU A 57 -8.02 3.97 -0.55
CA LEU A 57 -7.17 2.81 -0.81
C LEU A 57 -7.14 1.89 0.41
N GLN A 58 -7.02 0.58 0.15
CA GLN A 58 -6.78 -0.39 1.21
C GLN A 58 -5.27 -0.60 1.45
N PRO A 59 -4.86 -0.79 2.71
CA PRO A 59 -3.51 -1.25 3.04
C PRO A 59 -3.22 -2.59 2.39
N LEU A 60 -2.01 -2.78 1.86
CA LEU A 60 -1.60 -4.01 1.19
C LEU A 60 -1.87 -5.27 2.01
N ARG A 61 -1.60 -5.24 3.32
CA ARG A 61 -1.83 -6.38 4.24
C ARG A 61 -3.25 -6.94 4.26
N TYR A 62 -4.25 -6.12 3.90
CA TYR A 62 -5.66 -6.52 3.93
C TYR A 62 -6.24 -6.80 2.55
N ARG A 63 -5.47 -6.58 1.47
CA ARG A 63 -6.00 -6.78 0.11
C ARG A 63 -6.28 -8.25 -0.19
N GLY A 64 -5.40 -9.18 0.18
CA GLY A 64 -5.57 -10.61 -0.12
C GLY A 64 -6.66 -11.34 0.68
N VAL A 65 -7.14 -10.76 1.79
CA VAL A 65 -8.16 -11.40 2.65
C VAL A 65 -9.58 -11.20 2.11
N LEU A 66 -9.83 -10.17 1.31
CA LEU A 66 -11.18 -9.79 0.87
C LEU A 66 -11.55 -10.29 -0.53
N TRP A 67 -10.64 -10.96 -1.24
CA TRP A 67 -10.90 -11.57 -2.55
C TRP A 67 -11.32 -13.06 -2.47
N LEU A 68 -11.41 -13.62 -1.26
CA LEU A 68 -12.03 -14.91 -0.95
C LEU A 68 -13.44 -14.70 -0.40
#